data_AF-A0A4S8KZP6-F1
#
_entry.id   AF-A0A4S8KZP6-F1
#
_cell.length_a   1.000
_cell.length_b   1.000
_cell.length_c   1.000
_cell.angle_alpha   90.00
_cell.angle_beta   90.00
_cell.angle_gamma   90.00
#
_symmetry.space_group_name_H-M   'P 1'
#
loop_
_entity.id
_entity.type
_entity.pdbx_description
1 polymer ?
#
loop_
_entity_poly.entity_id
_entity_poly.type
_entity_poly.pdbx_seq_one_letter_code
_entity_poly.pdbx_strand_id
1 'polypeptide(L)' 'IIFLPPYSPHLNPIEESFSSFKAYICRNWKHVQASEYPDIYLLEATSTITADKARGWIQHAGYIL' A
#
# COMPACT_ATOMS: atom_id res chain seq x y z
N ILE A 1 -1.18 -8.85 -19.96
CA ILE A 1 -0.59 -7.55 -19.55
C ILE A 1 -1.62 -6.48 -19.87
N ILE A 2 -1.91 -5.57 -18.94
CA ILE A 2 -2.77 -4.39 -19.17
C ILE A 2 -1.83 -3.19 -19.32
N PHE A 3 -1.96 -2.44 -20.42
CA PHE A 3 -1.16 -1.24 -20.65
C PHE A 3 -1.86 -0.03 -20.04
N LEU A 4 -1.12 0.76 -19.26
CA LEU A 4 -1.59 2.01 -18.68
C LEU A 4 -1.08 3.21 -19.49
N PRO A 5 -1.89 4.27 -19.67
CA PRO A 5 -1.39 5.53 -20.18
C PRO A 5 -0.28 6.08 -19.27
N PRO A 6 0.69 6.83 -19.82
CA PRO A 6 1.71 7.51 -19.02
C PRO A 6 1.08 8.36 -17.90
N TYR A 7 1.76 8.41 -16.76
CA TYR A 7 1.36 9.24 -15.60
C TYR A 7 -0.08 9.03 -15.11
N SER A 8 -0.61 7.80 -15.24
CA SER A 8 -1.96 7.44 -14.76
C SER A 8 -1.91 6.54 -13.51
N PRO A 9 -1.35 7.00 -12.37
CA PRO A 9 -1.23 6.19 -11.17
C PRO A 9 -2.59 5.81 -10.57
N HIS A 10 -3.63 6.61 -10.83
CA HIS A 10 -5.01 6.31 -10.42
C HIS A 10 -5.60 5.06 -11.08
N LEU A 11 -5.00 4.59 -12.17
CA LEU A 11 -5.36 3.32 -12.82
C LEU A 11 -4.54 2.14 -12.28
N ASN A 12 -3.65 2.35 -11.31
CA ASN A 12 -2.79 1.28 -10.78
C ASN A 12 -3.07 1.06 -9.28
N PRO A 13 -3.87 0.04 -8.91
CA PRO A 13 -4.31 -0.16 -7.53
C PRO A 13 -3.17 -0.46 -6.55
N ILE A 14 -1.97 -0.80 -7.05
CA ILE A 14 -0.80 -0.98 -6.20
C ILE A 14 -0.34 0.35 -5.56
N GLU A 15 -0.66 1.51 -6.15
CA GLU A 15 -0.28 2.82 -5.62
C GLU A 15 -0.95 3.08 -4.25
N GLU A 16 -2.22 2.70 -4.11
CA GLU A 16 -2.96 2.82 -2.85
C GLU A 16 -2.45 1.82 -1.80
N SER A 17 -2.05 0.63 -2.24
CA SER A 17 -1.37 -0.36 -1.39
C SER A 17 -0.06 0.20 -0.83
N PHE A 18 0.80 0.78 -1.67
CA PHE A 18 2.02 1.44 -1.23
C PHE A 18 1.74 2.65 -0.34
N SER A 19 0.68 3.40 -0.59
CA SER A 19 0.25 4.50 0.27
C SER A 19 -0.13 4.00 1.68
N SER A 20 -0.94 2.94 1.79
CA SER A 20 -1.31 2.32 3.08
C SER A 20 -0.08 1.80 3.82
N PHE A 21 0.81 1.12 3.11
CA PHE A 21 2.07 0.61 3.64
C PHE A 21 2.95 1.74 4.22
N LYS A 22 3.20 2.79 3.43
CA LYS A 22 4.00 3.95 3.87
C LYS A 22 3.34 4.67 5.04
N ALA A 23 2.02 4.82 5.02
CA ALA A 23 1.29 5.45 6.12
C ALA A 23 1.48 4.69 7.45
N TYR A 24 1.54 3.36 7.43
CA TYR A 24 1.87 2.57 8.63
C TYR A 24 3.27 2.89 9.16
N ILE A 25 4.28 2.86 8.29
CA ILE A 25 5.67 3.16 8.67
C ILE A 25 5.77 4.58 9.22
N CYS A 26 5.15 5.56 8.55
CA CYS A 26 5.14 6.95 9.00
C CYS A 26 4.45 7.12 10.37
N ARG A 27 3.40 6.35 10.67
CA ARG A 27 2.75 6.39 12.00
C ARG A 27 3.62 5.78 13.09
N ASN A 28 4.39 4.75 12.75
CA ASN A 28 5.25 4.01 13.67
C ASN A 28 6.72 4.45 13.64
N TRP A 29 7.04 5.59 13.01
CA TRP A 29 8.42 5.97 12.67
C TRP A 29 9.38 5.98 13.86
N LYS A 30 8.92 6.36 15.04
CA LYS A 30 9.74 6.36 16.27
C LYS A 30 10.12 4.95 16.70
N HIS A 31 9.18 4.00 16.60
CA HIS A 31 9.41 2.60 16.92
C HIS A 31 10.32 1.93 15.89
N VAL A 32 10.09 2.24 14.61
CA VAL A 32 10.97 1.80 13.50
C VAL A 32 12.40 2.29 13.74
N GLN A 33 12.58 3.58 14.05
CA GLN A 33 13.91 4.17 14.26
C GLN A 33 14.63 3.63 15.50
N ALA A 34 13.89 3.28 16.55
CA ALA A 34 14.45 2.75 17.80
C ALA A 34 14.65 1.23 17.79
N SER A 35 14.15 0.52 16.77
CA SER A 35 14.24 -0.93 16.68
C SER A 35 15.64 -1.39 16.30
N GLU A 36 16.11 -2.47 16.92
CA GLU A 36 17.30 -3.21 16.45
C GLU A 36 17.04 -3.91 15.10
N TYR A 37 15.77 -4.22 14.82
CA TYR A 37 15.30 -4.89 13.60
C TYR A 37 14.19 -4.06 12.93
N PRO A 38 14.53 -2.95 12.25
CA PRO A 38 13.54 -2.04 11.65
C PRO A 38 12.78 -2.66 10.47
N ASP A 39 13.33 -3.69 9.82
CA ASP A 39 12.75 -4.43 8.71
C ASP A 39 11.50 -5.23 9.09
N ILE A 40 11.35 -5.63 10.36
CA ILE A 40 10.13 -6.29 10.87
C ILE A 40 8.90 -5.41 10.65
N TYR A 41 9.05 -4.08 10.73
CA TYR A 41 7.93 -3.15 10.48
C TYR A 41 7.48 -3.14 9.02
N LEU A 42 8.34 -3.57 8.08
CA LEU A 42 7.93 -3.77 6.69
C LEU A 42 6.93 -4.93 6.60
N LEU A 43 7.21 -6.04 7.31
CA LEU A 43 6.28 -7.17 7.40
C LEU A 43 4.98 -6.74 8.08
N GLU A 44 5.05 -6.02 9.20
CA GLU A 44 3.85 -5.52 9.87
C GLU A 44 3.04 -4.56 9.00
N ALA A 45 3.69 -3.69 8.23
CA ALA A 45 3.01 -2.77 7.31
C ALA A 45 2.17 -3.51 6.26
N THR A 46 2.58 -4.73 5.86
CA THR A 46 1.79 -5.57 4.95
C THR A 46 0.44 -5.96 5.54
N SER A 47 0.33 -6.08 6.87
CA SER A 47 -0.95 -6.38 7.54
C SER A 47 -2.00 -5.29 7.32
N THR A 48 -1.58 -4.07 6.95
CA THR A 48 -2.52 -2.99 6.62
C THR A 48 -3.21 -3.16 5.28
N ILE A 49 -2.72 -4.07 4.43
CA ILE A 49 -3.26 -4.40 3.11
C ILE A 49 -4.23 -5.57 3.29
N THR A 50 -5.48 -5.26 3.61
CA THR A 50 -6.54 -6.27 3.78
C THR A 50 -7.22 -6.59 2.45
N ALA A 51 -7.89 -7.75 2.37
CA ALA A 51 -8.66 -8.13 1.20
C ALA A 51 -9.75 -7.09 0.83
N ASP A 52 -10.42 -6.52 1.83
CA ASP A 52 -11.44 -5.48 1.62
C ASP A 52 -10.85 -4.21 1.02
N LYS A 53 -9.69 -3.77 1.52
CA LYS A 53 -8.97 -2.62 0.97
C LYS A 53 -8.51 -2.89 -0.46
N ALA A 54 -7.91 -4.05 -0.70
CA ALA A 54 -7.47 -4.46 -2.03
C ALA A 54 -8.63 -4.46 -3.02
N ARG A 55 -9.80 -4.99 -2.62
CA ARG A 55 -11.01 -4.92 -3.43
C ARG A 55 -11.43 -3.48 -3.70
N GLY A 56 -11.43 -2.62 -2.68
CA GLY A 56 -11.75 -1.20 -2.81
C GLY A 56 -10.82 -0.46 -3.78
N TRP A 57 -9.52 -0.73 -3.74
CA TRP A 57 -8.54 -0.12 -4.65
C TRP A 57 -8.71 -0.60 -6.09
N ILE A 58 -8.97 -1.90 -6.29
CA ILE A 58 -9.26 -2.45 -7.63
C ILE A 58 -10.55 -1.84 -8.20
N GLN A 59 -11.57 -1.62 -7.35
CA GLN A 59 -12.80 -0.93 -7.74
C GLN A 59 -12.55 0.55 -8.07
N HIS A 60 -11.78 1.25 -7.24
CA HIS A 60 -11.42 2.65 -7.45
C HIS A 60 -10.61 2.86 -8.74
N ALA A 61 -9.72 1.92 -9.09
CA ALA A 61 -9.01 1.90 -10.36
C ALA A 61 -9.89 1.48 -11.56
N GLY A 62 -11.16 1.16 -11.35
CA GLY A 62 -12.14 0.88 -12.41
C GLY A 62 -12.11 -0.54 -12.97
N TYR A 63 -11.48 -1.50 -12.28
CA TYR A 63 -11.34 -2.88 -12.77
C TYR A 63 -12.47 -3.82 -12.36
N ILE A 64 -13.23 -3.46 -11.32
CA ILE A 64 -14.40 -4.22 -10.86
C ILE A 64 -15.52 -3.26 -10.46
N LEU A 65 -16.76 -3.73 -10.52
CA LEU A 65 -17.97 -3.01 -10.11
C LEU A 65 -18.37 -3.37 -8.68
#